data_AF-A0A6P7GNL6-F1
#
_entry.id   AF-A0A6P7GNL6-F1
#
_cell.length_a   1.000
_cell.length_b   1.000
_cell.length_c   1.000
_cell.angle_alpha   90.00
_cell.angle_beta   90.00
_cell.angle_gamma   90.00
#
_symmetry.space_group_name_H-M   'P 1'
#
loop_
_entity.id
_entity.type
_entity.pdbx_description
1 polymer ?
#
loop_
_entity_poly.entity_id
_entity_poly.type
_entity_poly.pdbx_seq_one_letter_code
_entity_poly.pdbx_strand_id
1 'polypeptide(L)'
;MYCLYFLILGVVTGVAMFWQTTSFSVAGEHLTLKIRSKTFEAMLRQEIGWYDQKSNGVGALCARLAGDAVAVQGAAGPQIGTTINFISTFILTCTFSFYFEWRTSFVLFSLCPVIFFSVYFEQKVLQEDATKNQKMLEASAKVSKVYI
;
A
#
# COMPACT_ATOMS: atom_id res chain seq x y z
N MET A 1 30.45 27.22 4.29
CA MET A 1 30.84 25.80 4.50
C MET A 1 29.64 24.86 4.56
N TYR A 2 28.56 25.20 5.27
CA TYR A 2 27.35 24.36 5.37
C TYR A 2 26.60 24.08 4.06
N CYS A 3 26.61 25.01 3.09
CA CYS A 3 25.99 24.77 1.78
C CYS A 3 26.58 23.57 1.02
N LEU A 4 27.89 23.31 1.16
CA LEU A 4 28.53 22.15 0.52
C LEU A 4 28.04 20.83 1.13
N TYR A 5 27.85 20.78 2.44
CA TYR A 5 27.33 19.58 3.11
C TYR A 5 25.89 19.27 2.70
N PHE A 6 25.02 20.29 2.60
CA PHE A 6 23.66 20.11 2.11
C PHE A 6 23.63 19.63 0.65
N LEU A 7 24.52 20.15 -0.19
CA LEU A 7 24.61 19.75 -1.58
C LEU A 7 25.06 18.29 -1.73
N ILE A 8 26.06 17.86 -0.96
CA ILE A 8 26.53 16.46 -0.95
C ILE A 8 25.41 15.54 -0.44
N LEU A 9 24.74 15.91 0.66
CA LEU A 9 23.62 15.12 1.18
C LEU A 9 22.49 14.98 0.16
N GLY A 10 22.13 16.05 -0.55
CA GLY A 10 21.10 16.01 -1.59
C GLY A 10 21.46 15.09 -2.76
N VAL A 11 22.73 15.10 -3.20
CA VAL A 11 23.19 14.20 -4.28
C VAL A 11 23.16 12.75 -3.80
N VAL A 12 23.65 12.47 -2.59
CA VAL A 12 23.68 11.11 -2.05
C VAL A 12 22.26 10.55 -1.86
N THR A 13 21.34 11.35 -1.29
CA THR A 13 19.95 10.90 -1.09
C THR A 13 19.23 10.71 -2.42
N GLY A 14 19.44 11.59 -3.40
CA GLY A 14 18.87 11.44 -4.75
C GLY A 14 19.31 10.15 -5.43
N VAL A 15 20.62 9.85 -5.40
CA VAL A 15 21.16 8.59 -5.97
C VAL A 15 20.63 7.38 -5.22
N ALA A 16 20.59 7.43 -3.89
CA ALA A 16 20.10 6.32 -3.07
C ALA A 16 18.61 6.03 -3.32
N MET A 17 17.76 7.07 -3.43
CA MET A 17 16.34 6.92 -3.74
C MET A 17 16.15 6.33 -5.13
N PHE A 18 16.88 6.82 -6.14
CA PHE A 18 16.82 6.28 -7.49
C PHE A 18 17.19 4.79 -7.51
N TRP A 19 18.26 4.40 -6.81
CA TRP A 19 18.68 3.01 -6.71
C TRP A 19 17.65 2.13 -5.99
N GLN A 20 17.10 2.62 -4.87
CA GLN A 20 16.06 1.91 -4.11
C GLN A 20 14.82 1.66 -4.97
N THR A 21 14.26 2.70 -5.58
CA THR A 21 13.02 2.59 -6.36
C THR A 21 13.20 1.69 -7.58
N THR A 22 14.32 1.79 -8.30
CA THR A 22 14.60 0.95 -9.46
C THR A 22 14.80 -0.52 -9.07
N SER A 23 15.57 -0.80 -8.02
CA SER A 23 15.80 -2.17 -7.55
C SER A 23 14.52 -2.87 -7.12
N PHE A 24 13.65 -2.19 -6.36
CA PHE A 24 12.37 -2.75 -5.94
C PHE A 24 11.37 -2.87 -7.09
N SER A 25 11.38 -1.94 -8.04
CA SER A 25 10.56 -2.04 -9.26
C SER A 25 10.93 -3.27 -10.08
N VAL A 26 12.22 -3.52 -10.28
CA VAL A 26 12.71 -4.70 -11.02
C VAL A 26 12.43 -5.99 -10.27
N ALA A 27 12.62 -6.02 -8.95
CA ALA A 27 12.30 -7.18 -8.12
C ALA A 27 10.80 -7.52 -8.15
N GLY A 28 9.93 -6.50 -8.10
CA GLY A 28 8.49 -6.65 -8.22
C GLY A 28 8.07 -7.22 -9.58
N GLU A 29 8.68 -6.75 -10.67
CA GLU A 29 8.44 -7.29 -12.01
C GLU A 29 8.87 -8.76 -12.13
N HIS A 30 10.05 -9.11 -11.63
CA HIS A 30 10.54 -10.50 -11.60
C HIS A 30 9.61 -11.43 -10.81
N LEU A 31 9.12 -10.97 -9.66
CA LEU A 31 8.20 -11.74 -8.82
C LEU A 31 6.87 -12.00 -9.57
N THR A 32 6.31 -10.98 -10.20
CA THR A 32 5.07 -11.09 -10.99
C THR A 32 5.24 -12.05 -12.16
N LEU A 33 6.36 -11.98 -12.89
CA LEU A 33 6.65 -12.90 -14.00
C LEU A 33 6.75 -14.35 -13.52
N LYS A 34 7.39 -14.59 -12.38
CA LYS A 34 7.53 -15.92 -11.79
C LYS A 34 6.18 -16.50 -11.37
N ILE A 35 5.34 -15.69 -10.73
CA ILE A 35 3.98 -16.09 -10.33
C ILE A 35 3.16 -16.41 -11.59
N ARG A 36 3.16 -15.54 -12.59
CA ARG A 36 2.43 -15.76 -13.85
C ARG A 36 2.84 -17.07 -14.52
N SER A 37 4.14 -17.36 -14.61
CA SER A 37 4.63 -18.61 -15.21
C SER A 37 4.17 -19.84 -14.42
N LYS A 38 4.21 -19.79 -13.08
CA LYS A 38 3.78 -20.91 -12.23
C LYS A 38 2.28 -21.15 -12.28
N THR A 39 1.49 -20.10 -12.30
CA THR A 39 0.03 -20.25 -12.38
C THR A 39 -0.41 -20.75 -13.77
N PHE A 40 0.29 -20.34 -14.84
CA PHE A 40 0.04 -20.88 -16.18
C PHE A 40 0.42 -22.36 -16.29
N GLU A 41 1.56 -22.76 -15.71
CA GLU A 41 1.98 -24.18 -15.62
C GLU A 41 0.94 -25.02 -14.86
N ALA A 42 0.41 -24.50 -13.74
CA ALA A 42 -0.64 -25.17 -12.96
C ALA A 42 -1.95 -25.30 -13.73
N MET A 43 -2.34 -24.25 -14.48
CA MET A 43 -3.55 -24.26 -15.31
C MET A 43 -3.46 -25.35 -16.38
N LEU A 44 -2.32 -25.48 -17.09
CA LEU A 44 -2.13 -26.52 -18.11
C LEU A 44 -2.20 -27.96 -17.58
N ARG A 45 -1.98 -28.18 -16.28
CA ARG A 45 -2.05 -29.50 -15.64
C ARG A 45 -3.47 -29.88 -15.18
N GLN A 46 -4.44 -29.00 -15.31
CA GLN A 46 -5.80 -29.23 -14.83
C GLN A 46 -6.62 -30.13 -15.78
N GLU A 47 -7.51 -30.94 -15.20
CA GLU A 47 -8.34 -31.91 -15.93
C GLU A 47 -9.40 -31.26 -16.84
N ILE A 48 -9.80 -31.95 -17.93
CA ILE A 48 -10.76 -31.45 -18.93
C ILE A 48 -12.12 -31.09 -18.29
N GLY A 49 -12.55 -31.86 -17.28
CA GLY A 49 -13.84 -31.65 -16.59
C GLY A 49 -13.88 -30.35 -15.77
N TRP A 50 -12.72 -29.79 -15.42
CA TRP A 50 -12.64 -28.52 -14.71
C TRP A 50 -12.91 -27.32 -15.65
N TYR A 51 -12.58 -27.46 -16.93
CA TYR A 51 -12.82 -26.44 -17.96
C TYR A 51 -14.27 -26.39 -18.45
N ASP A 52 -15.07 -27.41 -18.15
CA ASP A 52 -16.47 -27.51 -18.59
C ASP A 52 -17.42 -26.63 -17.73
N GLN A 53 -16.94 -26.15 -16.58
CA GLN A 53 -17.68 -25.19 -15.76
C GLN A 53 -17.69 -23.80 -16.42
N LYS A 54 -18.88 -23.20 -16.58
CA LYS A 54 -19.05 -21.85 -17.19
C LYS A 54 -18.25 -20.74 -16.50
N SER A 55 -17.92 -20.88 -15.20
CA SER A 55 -17.07 -19.90 -14.50
C SER A 55 -15.58 -20.03 -14.84
N ASN A 56 -15.21 -21.12 -15.51
CA ASN A 56 -13.85 -21.61 -15.58
C ASN A 56 -13.30 -21.71 -17.02
N GLY A 57 -13.99 -21.03 -17.95
CA GLY A 57 -13.55 -20.91 -19.33
C GLY A 57 -12.18 -20.24 -19.44
N VAL A 58 -11.36 -20.74 -20.36
CA VAL A 58 -9.95 -20.36 -20.56
C VAL A 58 -9.74 -18.84 -20.66
N GLY A 59 -10.67 -18.11 -21.28
CA GLY A 59 -10.62 -16.65 -21.40
C GLY A 59 -10.86 -15.90 -20.07
N ALA A 60 -11.83 -16.33 -19.26
CA ALA A 60 -12.11 -15.72 -17.96
C ALA A 60 -10.97 -15.98 -16.96
N LEU A 61 -10.37 -17.17 -17.04
CA LEU A 61 -9.23 -17.57 -16.23
C LEU A 61 -7.96 -16.78 -16.59
N CYS A 62 -7.71 -16.58 -17.88
CA CYS A 62 -6.60 -15.75 -18.35
C CYS A 62 -6.79 -14.27 -17.95
N ALA A 63 -8.02 -13.75 -18.03
CA ALA A 63 -8.36 -12.42 -17.56
C ALA A 63 -8.18 -12.27 -16.04
N ARG A 64 -8.59 -13.26 -15.25
CA ARG A 64 -8.33 -13.28 -13.80
C ARG A 64 -6.84 -13.36 -13.48
N LEU A 65 -6.10 -14.23 -14.15
CA LEU A 65 -4.65 -14.34 -13.95
C LEU A 65 -3.94 -13.03 -14.29
N ALA A 66 -4.33 -12.35 -15.37
CA ALA A 66 -3.81 -11.03 -15.71
C ALA A 66 -4.17 -9.99 -14.64
N GLY A 67 -5.41 -9.99 -14.14
CA GLY A 67 -5.86 -9.12 -13.06
C GLY A 67 -5.09 -9.34 -11.75
N ASP A 68 -4.94 -10.60 -11.33
CA ASP A 68 -4.21 -10.98 -10.12
C ASP A 68 -2.71 -10.65 -10.25
N ALA A 69 -2.11 -10.85 -11.43
CA ALA A 69 -0.72 -10.47 -11.69
C ALA A 69 -0.51 -8.96 -11.59
N VAL A 70 -1.43 -8.15 -12.13
CA VAL A 70 -1.37 -6.68 -12.02
C VAL A 70 -1.58 -6.23 -10.57
N ALA A 71 -2.51 -6.84 -9.84
CA ALA A 71 -2.74 -6.56 -8.43
C ALA A 71 -1.50 -6.88 -7.57
N VAL A 72 -0.85 -8.02 -7.83
CA VAL A 72 0.39 -8.41 -7.15
C VAL A 72 1.55 -7.50 -7.53
N GLN A 73 1.69 -7.12 -8.80
CA GLN A 73 2.72 -6.17 -9.23
C GLN A 73 2.53 -4.79 -8.61
N GLY A 74 1.29 -4.31 -8.50
CA GLY A 74 0.96 -3.06 -7.83
C GLY A 74 1.26 -3.11 -6.33
N ALA A 75 0.96 -4.23 -5.68
CA ALA A 75 1.23 -4.42 -4.25
C ALA A 75 2.72 -4.69 -3.94
N ALA A 76 3.44 -5.34 -4.84
CA ALA A 76 4.83 -5.77 -4.65
C ALA A 76 5.87 -4.93 -5.41
N GLY A 77 5.51 -3.92 -6.18
CA GLY A 77 6.48 -3.04 -6.83
C GLY A 77 6.88 -1.86 -5.92
N PRO A 78 6.15 -0.74 -5.94
CA PRO A 78 6.51 0.47 -5.18
C PRO A 78 6.21 0.37 -3.68
N GLN A 79 5.18 -0.40 -3.30
CA GLN A 79 4.71 -0.50 -1.92
C GLN A 79 5.77 -1.12 -1.00
N ILE A 80 6.41 -2.23 -1.38
CA ILE A 80 7.43 -2.85 -0.54
C ILE A 80 8.66 -1.96 -0.36
N GLY A 81 9.09 -1.23 -1.38
CA GLY A 81 10.16 -0.23 -1.25
C GLY A 81 9.80 0.85 -0.22
N THR A 82 8.57 1.34 -0.28
CA THR A 82 8.04 2.33 0.67
C THR A 82 7.92 1.76 2.09
N THR A 83 7.45 0.52 2.27
CA THR A 83 7.35 -0.12 3.57
C THR A 83 8.72 -0.32 4.22
N ILE A 84 9.72 -0.75 3.45
CA ILE A 84 11.10 -0.87 3.93
C ILE A 84 11.69 0.49 4.30
N ASN A 85 11.37 1.54 3.54
CA ASN A 85 11.78 2.91 3.88
C ASN A 85 11.19 3.34 5.23
N PHE A 86 9.89 3.10 5.45
CA PHE A 86 9.26 3.40 6.74
C PHE A 86 9.86 2.60 7.90
N ILE A 87 10.12 1.31 7.71
CA ILE A 87 10.77 0.49 8.75
C ILE A 87 12.17 1.02 9.06
N SER A 88 12.96 1.34 8.04
CA SER A 88 14.32 1.87 8.21
C SER A 88 14.31 3.23 8.90
N THR A 89 13.47 4.16 8.44
CA THR A 89 13.27 5.47 9.07
C THR A 89 12.82 5.33 10.51
N PHE A 90 11.89 4.41 10.78
CA PHE A 90 11.40 4.16 12.14
C PHE A 90 12.52 3.68 13.05
N ILE A 91 13.32 2.70 12.62
CA ILE A 91 14.45 2.18 13.40
C ILE A 91 15.47 3.29 13.67
N LEU A 92 15.91 4.00 12.62
CA LEU A 92 16.90 5.07 12.75
C LEU A 92 16.40 6.16 13.70
N THR A 93 15.18 6.66 13.48
CA THR A 93 14.60 7.73 14.29
C THR A 93 14.44 7.29 15.74
N CYS A 94 13.99 6.06 15.98
CA CYS A 94 13.89 5.47 17.30
C CYS A 94 15.26 5.43 18.00
N THR A 95 16.27 4.89 17.32
CA THR A 95 17.65 4.84 17.85
C THR A 95 18.20 6.25 18.13
N PHE A 96 18.06 7.19 17.21
CA PHE A 96 18.51 8.58 17.40
C PHE A 96 17.80 9.26 18.59
N SER A 97 16.48 9.07 18.71
CA SER A 97 15.68 9.66 19.78
C SER A 97 16.09 9.13 21.16
N PHE A 98 16.36 7.83 21.26
CA PHE A 98 16.83 7.23 22.50
C PHE A 98 18.27 7.59 22.83
N TYR A 99 19.13 7.80 21.83
CA TYR A 99 20.55 8.09 22.03
C TYR A 99 20.81 9.51 22.55
N PHE A 100 20.05 10.52 22.09
CA PHE A 100 20.25 11.90 22.53
C PHE A 100 19.84 12.14 23.98
N GLU A 101 18.59 11.85 24.32
CA GLU A 101 18.09 12.00 25.69
C GLU A 101 16.95 11.02 25.95
N TRP A 102 17.23 9.97 26.73
CA TRP A 102 16.22 8.98 27.11
C TRP A 102 15.04 9.58 27.88
N ARG A 103 15.27 10.64 28.67
CA ARG A 103 14.22 11.30 29.48
C ARG A 103 13.20 12.02 28.59
N THR A 104 13.65 12.74 27.58
CA THR A 104 12.78 13.51 26.67
C THR A 104 11.99 12.58 25.74
N SER A 105 12.60 11.47 25.28
CA SER A 105 11.92 10.45 24.48
C SER A 105 10.77 9.75 25.21
N PHE A 106 10.89 9.47 26.51
CA PHE A 106 9.80 8.86 27.28
C PHE A 106 8.57 9.78 27.42
N VAL A 107 8.81 11.08 27.57
CA VAL A 107 7.73 12.07 27.63
C VAL A 107 6.97 12.11 26.31
N LEU A 108 7.68 12.15 25.18
CA LEU A 108 7.09 12.10 23.83
C LEU A 108 6.32 10.80 23.60
N PHE A 109 6.86 9.66 24.06
CA PHE A 109 6.19 8.37 23.91
C PHE A 109 4.89 8.28 24.71
N SER A 110 4.81 8.95 25.87
CA SER A 110 3.59 9.04 26.68
C SER A 110 2.50 9.93 26.04
N LEU A 111 2.91 11.00 25.33
CA LEU A 111 2.00 11.87 24.59
C LEU A 111 1.48 11.22 23.30
N CYS A 112 2.28 10.36 22.68
CA CYS A 112 1.95 9.65 21.45
C CYS A 112 0.57 8.93 21.48
N PRO A 113 0.24 8.08 22.47
CA PRO A 113 -1.07 7.40 22.54
C PRO A 113 -2.24 8.37 22.71
N VAL A 114 -2.05 9.51 23.38
CA VAL A 114 -3.11 10.53 23.54
C VAL A 114 -3.46 11.13 22.18
N ILE A 115 -2.45 11.45 21.38
CA ILE A 115 -2.64 11.99 20.02
C ILE A 115 -3.28 10.93 19.12
N PHE A 116 -2.78 9.69 19.16
CA PHE A 116 -3.36 8.57 18.40
C PHE A 116 -4.83 8.35 18.74
N PHE A 117 -5.20 8.42 20.01
CA PHE A 117 -6.59 8.27 20.44
C PHE A 117 -7.48 9.40 19.90
N SER A 118 -7.00 10.64 19.93
CA SER A 118 -7.72 11.80 19.37
C SER A 118 -7.95 11.63 17.87
N VAL A 119 -6.90 11.28 17.11
CA VAL A 119 -6.99 11.09 15.65
C VAL A 119 -7.91 9.91 15.31
N TYR A 120 -7.83 8.81 16.07
CA TYR A 120 -8.71 7.66 15.86
C TYR A 120 -10.19 8.01 16.07
N PHE A 121 -10.48 8.80 17.11
CA PHE A 121 -11.83 9.26 17.39
C PHE A 121 -12.35 10.17 16.27
N GLU A 122 -11.53 11.11 15.80
CA GLU A 122 -11.86 12.00 14.68
C GLU A 122 -12.13 11.21 13.39
N GLN A 123 -11.29 10.24 13.04
CA GLN A 123 -11.49 9.38 11.87
C GLN A 123 -12.80 8.60 11.93
N LYS A 124 -13.17 8.10 13.11
CA LYS A 124 -14.43 7.38 13.29
C LYS A 124 -15.64 8.29 13.11
N VAL A 125 -15.58 9.51 13.64
CA VAL A 125 -16.64 10.52 13.47
C VAL A 125 -16.80 10.89 11.99
N LEU A 126 -15.68 11.11 11.27
CA LEU A 126 -15.70 11.42 9.84
C LEU A 126 -16.30 10.28 9.00
N GLN A 127 -16.00 9.03 9.30
CA GLN A 127 -16.60 7.87 8.61
C GLN A 127 -18.10 7.76 8.89
N GLU A 128 -18.52 8.02 10.11
CA GLU A 128 -19.93 7.99 10.49
C GLU A 128 -20.73 9.10 9.77
N ASP A 129 -20.17 10.30 9.68
CA ASP A 129 -20.75 11.43 8.95
C ASP A 129 -20.78 11.20 7.44
N ALA A 130 -19.73 10.62 6.86
CA ALA A 130 -19.71 10.22 5.45
C ALA A 130 -20.82 9.21 5.13
N THR A 131 -21.04 8.24 6.01
CA THR A 131 -22.07 7.21 5.84
C THR A 131 -23.48 7.79 6.00
N LYS A 132 -23.69 8.74 6.94
CA LYS A 132 -24.96 9.45 7.11
C LYS A 132 -25.29 10.32 5.90
N ASN A 133 -24.30 11.06 5.38
CA ASN A 133 -24.47 11.89 4.18
C ASN A 133 -24.84 11.06 2.95
N GLN A 134 -24.21 9.90 2.73
CA GLN A 134 -24.59 9.01 1.63
C GLN A 134 -26.04 8.51 1.73
N LYS A 135 -26.49 8.12 2.93
CA LYS A 135 -27.89 7.69 3.15
C LYS A 135 -28.91 8.81 2.91
N MET A 136 -28.57 10.05 3.31
CA MET A 136 -29.42 11.22 3.04
C MET A 136 -29.51 11.53 1.54
N LEU A 137 -28.39 11.46 0.81
CA LEU A 137 -28.36 11.65 -0.64
C LEU A 137 -29.19 10.58 -1.38
N GLU A 138 -29.12 9.31 -0.94
CA GLU A 138 -29.97 8.24 -1.47
C GLU A 138 -31.46 8.46 -1.19
N ALA A 139 -31.81 8.97 0.00
CA ALA A 139 -33.18 9.31 0.34
C ALA A 139 -33.72 10.46 -0.53
N SER A 140 -32.94 11.52 -0.72
CA SER A 140 -33.29 12.63 -1.63
C SER A 140 -33.42 12.18 -3.09
N ALA A 141 -32.51 11.30 -3.55
CA ALA A 141 -32.57 10.73 -4.89
C ALA A 141 -33.81 9.83 -5.10
N LYS A 142 -34.27 9.12 -4.07
CA LYS A 142 -35.50 8.32 -4.12
C LYS A 142 -36.74 9.20 -4.18
N VAL A 143 -36.80 10.28 -3.41
CA VAL A 143 -37.94 11.23 -3.42
C VAL A 143 -38.04 11.96 -4.77
N SER A 144 -36.92 12.37 -5.37
CA SER A 144 -36.90 13.00 -6.69
C SER A 144 -37.38 12.08 -7.82
N LYS A 145 -37.14 10.77 -7.72
CA LYS A 145 -37.60 9.77 -8.71
C LYS A 145 -39.08 9.39 -8.59
N VAL A 146 -39.74 9.78 -7.49
CA VAL A 146 -41.18 9.53 -7.27
C VAL A 146 -42.04 10.70 -7.77
N TYR A 147 -41.44 11.88 -7.97
CA TYR A 147 -42.14 13.09 -8.43
C TYR A 147 -41.99 13.36 -9.94
N ILE A 148 -41.33 12.46 -10.67
CA ILE A 148 -41.21 12.42 -12.14
C ILE A 148 -41.90 11.15 -12.61
#